data_AF-A0A349E815-F1
#
_entry.id   AF-A0A349E815-F1
#
_cell.length_a   1.000
_cell.length_b   1.000
_cell.length_c   1.000
_cell.angle_alpha   90.00
_cell.angle_beta   90.00
_cell.angle_gamma   90.00
#
_symmetry.space_group_name_H-M   'P 1'
#
loop_
_entity.id
_entity.type
_entity.pdbx_description
1 polymer ?
#
loop_
_entity_poly.entity_id
_entity_poly.type
_entity_poly.pdbx_seq_one_letter_code
_entity_poly.pdbx_strand_id
1 'polypeptide(L)'
;MQSSYIANIISGGLIALVNISVAVSVAALLFAQTDQRLMVPGIAILLIGTLVTGLGGTLFSGYKAVVCSPRNGLIPVFAVIVSSIYVSFGSEYSVGAEATIIVAIMVTTTFAGLFLLLLGRLKLGNLVRYIPYPVTGGFFAGIGYIFIQGGLTVASGRDADLGSIADPQFIQLVTPAVVLALCLIIGKMFRDNRLSVPGILLLTVLFSMVYWQ
;
A
#
# COMPACT_ATOMS: atom_id res chain seq x y z
N MET A 1 13.51 -14.18 -25.46
CA MET A 1 14.25 -12.91 -25.53
C MET A 1 15.42 -13.02 -24.57
N GLN A 2 16.67 -13.03 -25.07
CA GLN A 2 17.85 -13.07 -24.21
C GLN A 2 17.99 -11.68 -23.56
N SER A 3 17.58 -11.54 -22.30
CA SER A 3 17.79 -10.31 -21.55
C SER A 3 19.27 -10.20 -21.21
N SER A 4 19.89 -9.07 -21.57
CA SER A 4 21.26 -8.77 -21.16
C SER A 4 21.34 -8.68 -19.64
N TYR A 5 22.40 -9.22 -19.03
CA TYR A 5 22.64 -9.15 -17.58
C TYR A 5 22.53 -7.71 -17.04
N ILE A 6 23.00 -6.74 -17.83
CA ILE A 6 22.92 -5.31 -17.51
C ILE A 6 21.46 -4.85 -17.43
N ALA A 7 20.63 -5.25 -18.39
CA ALA A 7 19.20 -4.89 -18.39
C ALA A 7 18.46 -5.47 -17.18
N ASN A 8 18.83 -6.68 -16.72
CA ASN A 8 18.26 -7.30 -15.52
C ASN A 8 18.66 -6.56 -14.24
N ILE A 9 19.94 -6.15 -14.11
CA ILE A 9 20.41 -5.39 -12.95
C ILE A 9 19.70 -4.03 -12.87
N ILE A 10 19.62 -3.31 -14.01
CA ILE A 10 18.92 -2.03 -14.08
C ILE A 10 17.43 -2.20 -13.73
N SER A 11 16.77 -3.21 -14.31
CA SER A 11 15.35 -3.48 -14.04
C SER A 11 15.12 -3.84 -12.57
N GLY A 12 15.97 -4.68 -11.98
CA GLY A 12 15.91 -5.04 -10.57
C GLY A 12 16.10 -3.82 -9.65
N GLY A 13 17.05 -2.94 -9.97
CA GLY A 13 17.27 -1.69 -9.24
C GLY A 13 16.06 -0.75 -9.32
N LEU A 14 15.47 -0.58 -10.50
CA LEU A 14 14.26 0.22 -10.68
C LEU A 14 13.07 -0.37 -9.90
N ILE A 15 12.89 -1.69 -9.94
CA ILE A 15 11.85 -2.39 -9.17
C ILE A 15 12.07 -2.22 -7.67
N ALA A 16 13.31 -2.26 -7.18
CA ALA A 16 13.63 -2.03 -5.78
C ALA A 16 13.24 -0.62 -5.33
N LEU A 17 13.54 0.41 -6.13
CA LEU A 17 13.12 1.79 -5.85
C LEU A 17 11.59 1.93 -5.80
N VAL A 18 10.88 1.31 -6.75
CA VAL A 18 9.42 1.27 -6.76
C VAL A 18 8.89 0.57 -5.51
N ASN A 19 9.48 -0.55 -5.11
CA ASN A 19 9.06 -1.29 -3.92
C ASN A 19 9.29 -0.52 -2.63
N ILE A 20 10.36 0.26 -2.51
CA ILE A 20 10.60 1.15 -1.38
C ILE A 20 9.50 2.20 -1.30
N SER A 21 9.18 2.84 -2.43
CA SER A 21 8.09 3.83 -2.51
C SER A 21 6.74 3.21 -2.11
N VAL A 22 6.44 2.01 -2.62
CA VAL A 22 5.20 1.28 -2.28
C VAL A 22 5.16 0.93 -0.79
N ALA A 23 6.27 0.46 -0.20
CA ALA A 23 6.32 0.12 1.23
C ALA A 23 6.02 1.34 2.11
N VAL A 24 6.57 2.51 1.78
CA VAL A 24 6.29 3.76 2.50
C VAL A 24 4.83 4.17 2.34
N SER A 25 4.29 4.12 1.12
CA SER A 25 2.88 4.45 0.87
C SER A 25 1.91 3.49 1.60
N VAL A 26 2.22 2.20 1.60
CA VAL A 26 1.43 1.16 2.29
C VAL A 26 1.47 1.39 3.80
N ALA A 27 2.64 1.69 4.38
CA ALA A 27 2.77 2.01 5.80
C ALA A 27 1.97 3.27 6.16
N ALA A 28 2.06 4.33 5.35
CA ALA A 28 1.32 5.57 5.59
C ALA A 28 -0.20 5.32 5.65
N LEU A 29 -0.74 4.48 4.76
CA LEU A 29 -2.16 4.12 4.78
C LEU A 29 -2.53 3.18 5.93
N LEU A 30 -1.67 2.25 6.30
CA LEU A 30 -1.92 1.25 7.34
C LEU A 30 -1.92 1.88 8.74
N PHE A 31 -1.07 2.89 8.97
CA PHE A 31 -0.95 3.60 10.24
C PHE A 31 -1.61 5.00 10.22
N ALA A 32 -2.35 5.35 9.16
CA ALA A 32 -2.96 6.67 8.98
C ALA A 32 -3.85 7.10 10.16
N GLN A 33 -4.54 6.15 10.77
CA GLN A 33 -5.52 6.36 11.86
C GLN A 33 -4.97 5.92 13.23
N THR A 34 -3.65 5.85 13.38
CA THR A 34 -2.98 5.42 14.61
C THR A 34 -1.84 6.38 14.95
N ASP A 35 -1.17 6.16 16.08
CA ASP A 35 -0.02 6.99 16.47
C ASP A 35 1.09 6.98 15.39
N GLN A 36 1.55 8.17 15.02
CA GLN A 36 2.61 8.38 14.04
C GLN A 36 3.92 7.65 14.40
N ARG A 37 4.16 7.36 15.69
CA ARG A 37 5.32 6.59 16.15
C ARG A 37 5.36 5.16 15.60
N LEU A 38 4.21 4.57 15.27
CA LEU A 38 4.12 3.22 14.68
C LEU A 38 4.50 3.17 13.19
N MET A 39 4.61 4.33 12.53
CA MET A 39 4.92 4.39 11.10
C MET A 39 6.33 3.89 10.79
N VAL A 40 7.33 4.28 11.58
CA VAL A 40 8.74 3.86 11.38
C VAL A 40 8.91 2.33 11.49
N PRO A 41 8.47 1.67 12.57
CA PRO A 41 8.54 0.20 12.66
C PRO A 41 7.68 -0.49 11.59
N GLY A 42 6.55 0.12 11.22
CA GLY A 42 5.70 -0.30 10.10
C GLY A 42 6.41 -0.34 8.74
N ILE A 43 7.17 0.71 8.40
CA ILE A 43 7.98 0.73 7.18
C ILE A 43 9.06 -0.35 7.24
N ALA A 44 9.72 -0.49 8.39
CA ALA A 44 10.80 -1.47 8.57
C ALA A 44 10.30 -2.91 8.33
N ILE A 45 9.17 -3.31 8.92
CA ILE A 45 8.64 -4.66 8.73
C ILE A 45 8.21 -4.93 7.29
N LEU A 46 7.65 -3.93 6.58
CA LEU A 46 7.28 -4.09 5.18
C LEU A 46 8.50 -4.22 4.26
N LEU A 47 9.57 -3.46 4.52
CA LEU A 47 10.82 -3.57 3.76
C LEU A 47 11.52 -4.90 4.00
N ILE A 48 11.63 -5.33 5.26
CA ILE A 48 12.19 -6.63 5.62
C ILE A 48 11.36 -7.76 5.02
N GLY A 49 10.03 -7.69 5.13
CA GLY A 49 9.13 -8.67 4.53
C GLY A 49 9.27 -8.74 3.01
N THR A 50 9.45 -7.60 2.34
CA THR A 50 9.69 -7.54 0.89
C THR A 50 11.04 -8.15 0.51
N LEU A 51 12.09 -7.93 1.31
CA LEU A 51 13.39 -8.55 1.12
C LEU A 51 13.31 -10.07 1.26
N VAL A 52 12.72 -10.56 2.36
CA VAL A 52 12.60 -12.00 2.66
C VAL A 52 11.75 -12.70 1.60
N THR A 53 10.59 -12.14 1.25
CA THR A 53 9.73 -12.71 0.21
C THR A 53 10.34 -12.60 -1.17
N GLY A 54 11.09 -11.53 -1.47
CA GLY A 54 11.84 -11.38 -2.73
C GLY A 54 12.92 -12.45 -2.89
N LEU A 55 13.75 -12.67 -1.87
CA LEU A 55 14.77 -13.73 -1.86
C LEU A 55 14.14 -15.13 -1.94
N GLY A 56 13.07 -15.37 -1.18
CA GLY A 56 12.32 -16.63 -1.28
C GLY A 56 11.72 -16.82 -2.68
N GLY A 57 11.14 -15.77 -3.25
CA GLY A 57 10.56 -15.77 -4.58
C GLY A 57 11.58 -16.07 -5.67
N THR A 58 12.80 -15.53 -5.58
CA THR A 58 13.85 -15.80 -6.57
C THR A 58 14.44 -17.22 -6.43
N LEU A 59 14.57 -17.74 -5.20
CA LEU A 59 15.13 -19.07 -4.95
C LEU A 59 14.15 -20.21 -5.26
N PHE A 60 12.87 -20.05 -4.92
CA PHE A 60 11.88 -21.13 -4.98
C PHE A 60 10.95 -21.06 -6.20
N SER A 61 10.93 -19.95 -6.95
CA SER A 61 10.02 -19.82 -8.11
C SER A 61 10.59 -20.43 -9.38
N GLY A 62 9.73 -21.12 -10.14
CA GLY A 62 10.02 -21.53 -11.51
C GLY A 62 9.87 -20.41 -12.56
N TYR A 63 9.43 -19.21 -12.16
CA TYR A 63 9.22 -18.08 -13.07
C TYR A 63 10.39 -17.09 -13.06
N LYS A 64 10.89 -16.74 -14.26
CA LYS A 64 12.09 -15.91 -14.44
C LYS A 64 11.92 -14.43 -14.07
N ALA A 65 10.70 -13.96 -13.83
CA ALA A 65 10.38 -12.56 -13.59
C ALA A 65 9.43 -12.39 -12.39
N VAL A 66 9.74 -13.06 -11.27
CA VAL A 66 8.99 -12.87 -10.03
C VAL A 66 9.39 -11.54 -9.37
N VAL A 67 8.38 -10.76 -9.02
CA VAL A 67 8.52 -9.56 -8.20
C VAL A 67 7.63 -9.72 -6.99
N CYS A 68 8.23 -9.65 -5.81
CA CYS A 68 7.53 -9.63 -4.53
C CYS A 68 7.48 -8.19 -4.02
N SER A 69 6.31 -7.74 -3.60
CA SER A 69 6.11 -6.40 -3.06
C SER A 69 4.90 -6.36 -2.12
N PRO A 70 4.83 -5.38 -1.20
CA PRO A 70 3.65 -5.17 -0.38
C PRO A 70 2.45 -4.88 -1.30
N ARG A 71 1.31 -5.55 -1.05
CA ARG A 71 0.16 -5.47 -1.94
C ARG A 71 -0.92 -4.58 -1.34
N ASN A 72 -1.25 -3.51 -2.06
CA ASN A 72 -2.22 -2.52 -1.60
C ASN A 72 -3.57 -3.15 -1.22
N GLY A 73 -4.05 -4.14 -1.99
CA GLY A 73 -5.34 -4.79 -1.73
C GLY A 73 -5.50 -5.46 -0.35
N LEU A 74 -4.41 -5.69 0.39
CA LEU A 74 -4.44 -6.26 1.73
C LEU A 74 -4.38 -5.20 2.85
N ILE A 75 -4.14 -3.92 2.52
CA ILE A 75 -4.01 -2.84 3.50
C ILE A 75 -5.21 -2.77 4.44
N PRO A 76 -6.47 -2.80 3.99
CA PRO A 76 -7.61 -2.69 4.91
C PRO A 76 -7.66 -3.79 5.97
N VAL A 77 -7.28 -5.01 5.59
CA VAL A 77 -7.27 -6.16 6.52
C VAL A 77 -6.22 -5.94 7.61
N PHE A 78 -5.01 -5.50 7.22
CA PHE A 78 -3.97 -5.19 8.19
C PHE A 78 -4.31 -3.96 9.04
N ALA A 79 -4.90 -2.92 8.46
CA ALA A 79 -5.32 -1.72 9.19
C ALA A 79 -6.33 -2.07 10.30
N VAL A 80 -7.28 -2.97 10.04
CA VAL A 80 -8.22 -3.47 11.05
C VAL A 80 -7.47 -4.21 12.17
N ILE A 81 -6.52 -5.08 11.85
CA ILE A 81 -5.71 -5.79 12.86
C ILE A 81 -4.95 -4.79 13.74
N VAL A 82 -4.27 -3.83 13.12
CA VAL A 82 -3.48 -2.80 13.81
C VAL A 82 -4.36 -1.94 14.71
N SER A 83 -5.47 -1.42 14.18
CA SER A 83 -6.43 -0.61 14.92
C SER A 83 -7.03 -1.39 16.10
N SER A 84 -7.43 -2.65 15.89
CA SER A 84 -8.02 -3.48 16.94
C SER A 84 -7.05 -3.71 18.11
N ILE A 85 -5.77 -3.98 17.79
CA ILE A 85 -4.73 -4.15 18.81
C ILE A 85 -4.47 -2.81 19.51
N TYR A 86 -4.32 -1.72 18.76
CA TYR A 86 -4.06 -0.39 19.31
C TYR A 86 -5.15 0.06 20.29
N VAL A 87 -6.43 -0.15 19.94
CA VAL A 87 -7.57 0.13 20.82
C VAL A 87 -7.56 -0.76 22.07
N SER A 88 -7.16 -2.03 21.93
CA SER A 88 -7.04 -2.96 23.08
C SER A 88 -5.98 -2.52 24.10
N PHE A 89 -5.01 -1.71 23.68
CA PHE A 89 -3.99 -1.08 24.54
C PHE A 89 -4.40 0.33 25.03
N GLY A 90 -5.68 0.70 24.91
CA GLY A 90 -6.20 1.99 25.39
C GLY A 90 -6.02 3.14 24.41
N SER A 91 -5.67 2.87 23.14
CA SER A 91 -5.38 3.91 22.13
C SER A 91 -4.22 4.83 22.52
N GLU A 92 -3.27 4.33 23.30
CA GLU A 92 -2.03 5.01 23.62
C GLU A 92 -0.84 4.22 23.08
N TYR A 93 0.20 4.94 22.67
CA TYR A 93 1.43 4.30 22.26
C TYR A 93 2.09 3.59 23.44
N SER A 94 2.36 2.31 23.25
CA SER A 94 3.15 1.48 24.15
C SER A 94 4.05 0.57 23.32
N VAL A 95 5.26 0.31 23.83
CA VAL A 95 6.18 -0.67 23.22
C VAL A 95 5.52 -2.06 23.12
N GLY A 96 4.65 -2.39 24.07
CA GLY A 96 3.86 -3.63 24.04
C GLY A 96 2.86 -3.67 22.88
N ALA A 97 2.20 -2.55 22.57
CA ALA A 97 1.26 -2.45 21.45
C ALA A 97 1.99 -2.61 20.11
N GLU A 98 3.12 -1.91 19.93
CA GLU A 98 3.97 -2.03 18.75
C GLU A 98 4.45 -3.47 18.52
N ALA A 99 5.03 -4.09 19.55
CA ALA A 99 5.51 -5.47 19.46
C ALA A 99 4.37 -6.45 19.13
N THR A 100 3.20 -6.25 19.73
CA THR A 100 2.01 -7.08 19.47
C THR A 100 1.52 -6.93 18.03
N ILE A 101 1.49 -5.71 17.49
CA ILE A 101 1.14 -5.43 16.09
C ILE A 101 2.11 -6.14 15.14
N ILE A 102 3.42 -5.99 15.37
CA ILE A 102 4.47 -6.62 14.55
C ILE A 102 4.32 -8.15 14.56
N VAL A 103 4.18 -8.74 15.75
CA VAL A 103 4.01 -10.19 15.91
C VAL A 103 2.71 -10.66 15.27
N ALA A 104 1.60 -9.94 15.43
CA ALA A 104 0.33 -10.27 14.80
C ALA A 104 0.45 -10.28 13.27
N ILE A 105 1.12 -9.29 12.67
CA ILE A 105 1.38 -9.25 11.22
C ILE A 105 2.26 -10.44 10.81
N MET A 106 3.34 -10.75 11.54
CA MET A 106 4.20 -11.90 11.22
C MET A 106 3.46 -13.23 11.29
N VAL A 107 2.66 -13.45 12.33
CA VAL A 107 1.89 -14.68 12.54
C VAL A 107 0.84 -14.82 11.44
N THR A 108 0.02 -13.78 11.23
CA THR A 108 -1.05 -13.82 10.21
C THR A 108 -0.51 -14.04 8.80
N THR A 109 0.59 -13.37 8.43
CA THR A 109 1.24 -13.56 7.12
C THR A 109 1.87 -14.94 6.98
N THR A 110 2.47 -15.49 8.04
CA THR A 110 3.03 -16.86 8.02
C THR A 110 1.92 -17.90 7.85
N PHE A 111 0.83 -17.79 8.61
CA PHE A 111 -0.32 -18.67 8.47
C PHE A 111 -0.96 -18.57 7.08
N ALA A 112 -1.14 -17.34 6.57
CA ALA A 112 -1.63 -17.13 5.21
C ALA A 112 -0.68 -17.76 4.17
N GLY A 113 0.64 -17.61 4.33
CA GLY A 113 1.64 -18.22 3.46
C GLY A 113 1.59 -19.75 3.48
N LEU A 114 1.49 -20.36 4.66
CA LEU A 114 1.33 -21.81 4.82
C LEU A 114 0.03 -22.31 4.19
N PHE A 115 -1.07 -21.59 4.37
CA PHE A 115 -2.35 -21.92 3.76
C PHE A 115 -2.30 -21.83 2.23
N LEU A 116 -1.70 -20.77 1.69
CA LEU A 116 -1.48 -20.62 0.24
C LEU A 116 -0.56 -21.70 -0.32
N LEU A 117 0.48 -22.09 0.43
CA LEU A 117 1.37 -23.20 0.06
C LEU A 117 0.59 -24.52 0.00
N LEU A 118 -0.28 -24.78 0.97
CA LEU A 118 -1.14 -25.96 1.01
C LEU A 118 -2.11 -25.98 -0.19
N LEU A 119 -2.79 -24.86 -0.48
CA LEU A 119 -3.64 -24.74 -1.66
C LEU A 119 -2.88 -24.97 -2.97
N GLY A 120 -1.65 -24.47 -3.07
CA GLY A 120 -0.75 -24.70 -4.19
C GLY A 120 -0.41 -26.18 -4.36
N ARG A 121 -0.11 -26.89 -3.26
CA ARG A 121 0.17 -28.34 -3.26
C ARG A 121 -1.04 -29.17 -3.68
N LEU A 122 -2.23 -28.78 -3.26
CA LEU A 122 -3.49 -29.42 -3.64
C LEU A 122 -3.98 -29.02 -5.05
N LYS A 123 -3.25 -28.14 -5.75
CA LYS A 123 -3.63 -27.59 -7.08
C LYS A 123 -5.01 -26.92 -7.09
N LEU A 124 -5.45 -26.41 -5.95
CA LEU A 124 -6.75 -25.75 -5.77
C LEU A 124 -6.77 -24.30 -6.25
N GLY A 125 -5.69 -23.81 -6.86
CA GLY A 125 -5.63 -22.45 -7.43
C GLY A 125 -6.67 -22.16 -8.51
N ASN A 126 -7.21 -23.21 -9.16
CA ASN A 126 -8.29 -23.06 -10.13
C ASN A 126 -9.63 -22.61 -9.50
N LEU A 127 -9.80 -22.74 -8.17
CA LEU A 127 -11.03 -22.32 -7.49
C LEU A 127 -11.27 -20.81 -7.57
N VAL A 128 -10.22 -20.01 -7.73
CA VAL A 128 -10.30 -18.54 -7.88
C VAL A 128 -11.20 -18.13 -9.04
N ARG A 129 -11.32 -18.99 -10.07
CA ARG A 129 -12.16 -18.75 -11.26
C ARG A 129 -13.66 -18.78 -10.97
N TYR A 130 -14.08 -19.34 -9.83
CA TYR A 130 -15.49 -19.43 -9.44
C TYR A 130 -15.95 -18.24 -8.60
N ILE A 131 -15.07 -17.29 -8.27
CA ILE A 131 -15.47 -16.09 -7.53
C ILE A 131 -16.37 -15.24 -8.45
N PRO A 132 -17.63 -14.97 -8.07
CA PRO A 132 -18.52 -14.17 -8.88
C PRO A 132 -18.01 -12.74 -9.04
N TYR A 133 -18.20 -12.15 -10.22
CA TYR A 133 -17.86 -10.75 -10.48
C TYR A 133 -18.44 -9.77 -9.45
N PRO A 134 -19.71 -9.90 -8.98
CA PRO A 134 -20.25 -9.02 -7.95
C PRO A 134 -19.44 -9.00 -6.64
N VAL A 135 -18.88 -10.15 -6.23
CA VAL A 135 -18.07 -10.26 -5.01
C VAL A 135 -16.75 -9.51 -5.18
N THR A 136 -16.08 -9.69 -6.32
CA THR A 136 -14.85 -8.93 -6.61
C THR A 136 -15.13 -7.44 -6.73
N GLY A 137 -16.23 -7.04 -7.36
CA GLY A 137 -16.64 -5.65 -7.51
C GLY A 137 -16.88 -4.97 -6.16
N GLY A 138 -17.64 -5.61 -5.27
CA GLY A 138 -17.88 -5.11 -3.92
C GLY A 138 -16.61 -5.00 -3.08
N PHE A 139 -15.73 -6.01 -3.14
CA PHE A 139 -14.44 -5.98 -2.44
C PHE A 139 -13.55 -4.83 -2.91
N PHE A 140 -13.40 -4.62 -4.23
CA PHE A 140 -12.62 -3.52 -4.77
C PHE A 140 -13.25 -2.15 -4.50
N ALA A 141 -14.57 -2.04 -4.52
CA ALA A 141 -15.27 -0.81 -4.12
C ALA A 141 -14.99 -0.47 -2.64
N GLY A 142 -15.03 -1.47 -1.75
CA GLY A 142 -14.69 -1.31 -0.34
C GLY A 142 -13.24 -0.86 -0.11
N ILE A 143 -12.27 -1.52 -0.77
CA ILE A 143 -10.87 -1.08 -0.71
C ILE A 143 -10.72 0.36 -1.23
N GLY A 144 -11.41 0.69 -2.32
CA GLY A 144 -11.40 2.03 -2.90
C GLY A 144 -11.88 3.09 -1.90
N TYR A 145 -12.98 2.84 -1.20
CA TYR A 145 -13.47 3.72 -0.14
C TYR A 145 -12.43 3.93 0.97
N ILE A 146 -11.83 2.84 1.46
CA ILE A 146 -10.82 2.90 2.54
C ILE A 146 -9.56 3.64 2.07
N PHE A 147 -9.15 3.51 0.81
CA PHE A 147 -8.03 4.27 0.26
C PHE A 147 -8.31 5.75 0.11
N ILE A 148 -9.54 6.11 -0.27
CA ILE A 148 -9.94 7.52 -0.31
C ILE A 148 -9.88 8.08 1.12
N GLN A 149 -10.49 7.41 2.09
CA GLN A 149 -10.48 7.85 3.49
C GLN A 149 -9.05 7.95 4.03
N GLY A 150 -8.25 6.89 3.92
CA GLY A 150 -6.86 6.87 4.39
C GLY A 150 -5.97 7.89 3.67
N GLY A 151 -6.15 8.07 2.36
CA GLY A 151 -5.41 9.06 1.57
C GLY A 151 -5.74 10.50 1.98
N LEU A 152 -7.01 10.80 2.27
CA LEU A 152 -7.44 12.09 2.80
C LEU A 152 -6.89 12.34 4.20
N THR A 153 -6.89 11.33 5.07
CA THR A 153 -6.29 11.41 6.40
C THR A 153 -4.79 11.70 6.31
N VAL A 154 -4.06 11.02 5.42
CA VAL A 154 -2.62 11.27 5.20
C VAL A 154 -2.36 12.68 4.64
N ALA A 155 -3.21 13.16 3.72
CA ALA A 155 -3.05 14.50 3.12
C ALA A 155 -3.33 15.64 4.11
N SER A 156 -4.32 15.47 4.98
CA SER A 156 -4.73 16.50 5.94
C SER A 156 -4.00 16.41 7.29
N GLY A 157 -3.42 15.25 7.62
CA GLY A 157 -2.83 14.97 8.93
C GLY A 157 -3.88 14.83 10.05
N ARG A 158 -5.17 14.71 9.71
CA ARG A 158 -6.30 14.58 10.64
C ARG A 158 -7.28 13.54 10.10
N ASP A 159 -8.07 12.91 10.96
CA ASP A 159 -9.05 11.91 10.50
C ASP A 159 -10.09 12.51 9.54
N ALA A 160 -10.20 11.90 8.35
CA ALA A 160 -11.19 12.27 7.36
C ALA A 160 -12.56 11.71 7.76
N ASP A 161 -13.42 12.60 8.27
CA ASP A 161 -14.82 12.31 8.59
C ASP A 161 -15.76 13.24 7.80
N LEU A 162 -17.04 12.89 7.73
CA LEU A 162 -18.08 13.66 7.01
C LEU A 162 -18.16 15.11 7.52
N GLY A 163 -17.90 15.35 8.81
CA GLY A 163 -17.82 16.69 9.39
C GLY A 163 -16.58 17.48 8.96
N SER A 164 -15.45 16.81 8.70
CA SER A 164 -14.18 17.44 8.31
C SER A 164 -14.25 18.07 6.93
N ILE A 165 -15.17 17.63 6.06
CA ILE A 165 -15.36 18.16 4.70
C ILE A 165 -15.89 19.60 4.72
N ALA A 166 -16.52 20.03 5.81
CA ALA A 166 -17.02 21.40 5.97
C ALA A 166 -15.97 22.38 6.51
N ASP A 167 -14.81 21.90 6.98
CA ASP A 167 -13.75 22.74 7.52
C ASP A 167 -12.89 23.36 6.39
N PRO A 168 -12.84 24.70 6.25
CA PRO A 168 -12.01 25.36 5.26
C PRO A 168 -10.53 24.98 5.33
N GLN A 169 -10.00 24.70 6.52
CA GLN A 169 -8.59 24.32 6.70
C GLN A 169 -8.32 22.92 6.15
N PHE A 170 -9.25 21.98 6.33
CA PHE A 170 -9.16 20.64 5.77
C PHE A 170 -9.20 20.67 4.24
N ILE A 171 -10.10 21.48 3.66
CA ILE A 171 -10.21 21.64 2.20
C ILE A 171 -8.89 22.14 1.62
N GLN A 172 -8.26 23.16 2.23
CA GLN A 172 -6.99 23.70 1.74
C GLN A 172 -5.88 22.64 1.71
N LEU A 173 -5.76 21.83 2.76
CA LEU A 173 -4.75 20.77 2.87
C LEU A 173 -4.97 19.62 1.87
N VAL A 174 -6.22 19.26 1.64
CA VAL A 174 -6.61 18.13 0.77
C VAL A 174 -6.62 18.51 -0.71
N THR A 175 -6.89 19.77 -1.05
CA THR A 175 -6.97 20.27 -2.43
C THR A 175 -5.79 19.82 -3.31
N PRO A 176 -4.50 20.00 -2.94
CA PRO A 176 -3.40 19.57 -3.79
C PRO A 176 -3.38 18.05 -4.03
N ALA A 177 -3.75 17.26 -3.03
CA ALA A 177 -3.84 15.80 -3.16
C ALA A 177 -4.98 15.37 -4.10
N VAL A 178 -6.14 16.03 -4.02
CA VAL A 178 -7.30 15.75 -4.89
C VAL A 178 -7.02 16.17 -6.33
N VAL A 179 -6.43 17.35 -6.54
CA VAL A 179 -6.02 17.82 -7.87
C VAL A 179 -5.04 16.84 -8.50
N LEU A 180 -4.02 16.40 -7.74
CA LEU A 180 -3.07 15.39 -8.18
C LEU A 180 -3.77 14.08 -8.58
N ALA A 181 -4.67 13.58 -7.73
CA ALA A 181 -5.41 12.36 -7.99
C ALA A 181 -6.24 12.45 -9.28
N LEU A 182 -6.97 13.55 -9.47
CA LEU A 182 -7.76 13.79 -10.68
C LEU A 182 -6.88 13.89 -11.93
N CYS A 183 -5.77 14.63 -11.87
CA CYS A 183 -4.81 14.71 -12.97
C CYS A 183 -4.27 13.33 -13.36
N LEU A 184 -3.91 12.48 -12.38
CA LEU A 184 -3.43 11.12 -12.64
C LEU A 184 -4.53 10.23 -13.24
N ILE A 185 -5.75 10.30 -12.72
CA ILE A 185 -6.89 9.52 -13.23
C ILE A 185 -7.20 9.91 -14.68
N ILE A 186 -7.33 11.21 -14.96
CA ILE A 186 -7.60 11.75 -16.30
C ILE A 186 -6.43 11.41 -17.23
N GLY A 187 -5.19 11.63 -16.80
CA GLY A 187 -3.99 11.33 -17.58
C GLY A 187 -3.94 9.86 -18.00
N LYS A 188 -4.29 8.94 -17.08
CA LYS A 188 -4.37 7.50 -17.37
C LYS A 188 -5.56 7.15 -18.27
N MET A 189 -6.69 7.85 -18.15
CA MET A 189 -7.89 7.57 -18.94
C MET A 189 -7.78 8.02 -20.40
N PHE A 190 -7.03 9.09 -20.68
CA PHE A 190 -6.97 9.67 -22.03
C PHE A 190 -5.73 9.27 -22.86
N ARG A 191 -4.59 8.87 -22.25
CA ARG A 191 -3.39 8.46 -23.01
C ARG A 191 -2.44 7.57 -22.20
N ASP A 192 -2.19 6.35 -22.68
CA ASP A 192 -1.12 5.43 -22.22
C ASP A 192 0.28 5.89 -22.67
N ASN A 193 0.60 7.17 -22.51
CA ASN A 193 1.93 7.68 -22.84
C ASN A 193 2.85 7.55 -21.63
N ARG A 194 4.00 6.88 -21.79
CA ARG A 194 4.95 6.56 -20.70
C ARG A 194 5.49 7.79 -19.94
N LEU A 195 5.38 8.99 -20.51
CA LEU A 195 5.81 10.26 -19.90
C LEU A 195 4.70 11.02 -19.13
N SER A 196 3.43 10.62 -19.25
CA SER A 196 2.33 11.37 -18.62
C SER A 196 2.41 11.33 -17.09
N VAL A 197 2.79 10.19 -16.51
CA VAL A 197 2.90 10.01 -15.05
C VAL A 197 3.98 10.90 -14.42
N PRO A 198 5.25 10.90 -14.88
CA PRO A 198 6.27 11.78 -14.32
C PRO A 198 5.98 13.27 -14.58
N GLY A 199 5.36 13.63 -15.71
CA GLY A 199 4.97 15.01 -15.99
C GLY A 199 3.92 15.54 -15.02
N ILE A 200 2.90 14.72 -14.71
CA ILE A 200 1.85 15.08 -13.74
C ILE A 200 2.46 15.25 -12.34
N LEU A 201 3.33 14.31 -11.92
CA LEU A 201 3.98 14.37 -10.61
C LEU A 201 4.80 15.66 -10.42
N LEU A 202 5.62 16.05 -11.41
CA LEU A 202 6.41 17.28 -11.35
C LEU A 202 5.53 18.53 -11.24
N LEU A 203 4.44 18.57 -12.02
CA LEU A 203 3.51 19.71 -12.04
C LEU A 203 2.84 19.89 -10.67
N THR A 204 2.48 18.79 -10.02
CA THR A 204 1.91 18.83 -8.67
C THR A 204 2.91 19.16 -7.57
N VAL A 205 4.17 18.70 -7.65
CA VAL A 205 5.21 19.10 -6.68
C VAL A 205 5.43 20.61 -6.73
N LEU A 206 5.48 21.18 -7.93
CA LEU A 206 5.57 22.64 -8.12
C LEU A 206 4.35 23.36 -7.55
N PHE A 207 3.15 22.83 -7.78
CA PHE A 207 1.92 23.40 -7.24
C PHE A 207 1.86 23.35 -5.70
N SER A 208 2.29 22.24 -5.09
CA SER A 208 2.34 22.10 -3.63
C SER A 208 3.37 23.02 -2.98
N MET A 209 4.49 23.30 -3.66
CA MET A 209 5.48 24.24 -3.14
C MET A 209 5.01 25.70 -3.17
N VAL A 210 4.11 26.04 -4.10
CA VAL A 210 3.52 27.39 -4.18
C VAL A 210 2.39 27.56 -3.15
N TYR A 211 1.66 26.49 -2.84
CA TYR A 211 0.54 26.52 -1.88
C TYR A 211 0.96 26.38 -0.40
N TRP A 212 2.18 25.92 -0.12
CA TRP A 212 2.70 25.68 1.23
C TRP A 212 3.74 26.73 1.69
N GLN A 213 3.82 27.88 1.00
CA GLN A 213 4.50 29.09 1.49
C GLN A 213 3.49 30.02 2.15
#